data_AF-A0A813K555-F1
#
_entry.id   AF-A0A813K555-F1
#
_cell.length_a   1.000
_cell.length_b   1.000
_cell.length_c   1.000
_cell.angle_alpha   90.00
_cell.angle_beta   90.00
_cell.angle_gamma   90.00
#
_symmetry.space_group_name_H-M   'P 1'
#
loop_
_entity.id
_entity.type
_entity.pdbx_description
1 polymer ?
#
loop_
_entity_poly.entity_id
_entity_poly.type
_entity_poly.pdbx_seq_one_letter_code
_entity_poly.pdbx_strand_id
1 'polypeptide(L)'
;MVPGQSRHSLTSGIARQLGLLAVICLCGLPASAQDDDFEFFRCDACSASFFKINRTLVERFGQRKSSIPEFEFIEILEDVCATMFTKHEYGVKQHEGKKYLFGPGVTDHIPDKGFGQMGMGDYDKRLAAYCRMFTEDVGEEKLRELFTGNQIDHVGLCRTECKSSASGTGAQTSRPKKPKAPKPPPPPAPKAKNKPKESKAQPQVQQPPLRAPATPPVAEAAAATPPVAEAAADMLEKTISYLPKLTSRQLQWLGEAVMAELASKAMDAEGRGARTEL
;
A
#
# COMPACT_ATOMS: atom_id res chain seq x y z
N MET A 1 73.33 -21.19 -36.59
CA MET A 1 73.25 -21.08 -35.12
C MET A 1 71.87 -20.57 -34.75
N VAL A 2 71.32 -21.15 -33.69
CA VAL A 2 69.89 -21.22 -33.33
C VAL A 2 69.35 -19.92 -32.73
N PRO A 3 68.08 -19.55 -33.03
CA PRO A 3 67.20 -18.94 -32.04
C PRO A 3 66.01 -19.90 -31.81
N GLY A 4 65.72 -20.41 -30.60
CA GLY A 4 65.64 -19.71 -29.33
C GLY A 4 64.17 -19.62 -28.94
N GLN A 5 63.52 -20.76 -28.71
CA GLN A 5 62.13 -20.84 -28.22
C GLN A 5 62.08 -20.38 -26.76
N SER A 6 61.22 -19.42 -26.45
CA SER A 6 60.76 -19.16 -25.07
C SER A 6 59.24 -19.13 -25.06
N ARG A 7 58.63 -20.21 -24.52
CA ARG A 7 57.19 -20.30 -24.25
C ARG A 7 56.98 -19.99 -22.78
N HIS A 8 56.38 -18.84 -22.46
CA HIS A 8 55.88 -18.57 -21.11
C HIS A 8 54.42 -18.99 -21.01
N SER A 9 54.17 -20.01 -20.18
CA SER A 9 52.84 -20.40 -19.69
C SER A 9 52.27 -19.30 -18.79
N LEU A 10 51.11 -18.76 -19.15
CA LEU A 10 50.37 -17.79 -18.34
C LEU A 10 48.90 -18.22 -18.23
N THR A 11 48.63 -19.37 -17.61
CA THR A 11 47.25 -19.83 -17.34
C THR A 11 47.17 -20.55 -16.00
N SER A 12 47.25 -19.83 -14.88
CA SER A 12 46.82 -20.38 -13.58
C SER A 12 46.61 -19.26 -12.57
N GLY A 13 45.45 -18.60 -12.59
CA GLY A 13 45.19 -17.55 -11.59
C GLY A 13 43.78 -16.96 -11.50
N ILE A 14 42.79 -17.41 -12.28
CA ILE A 14 41.45 -16.76 -12.31
C ILE A 14 40.35 -17.64 -11.69
N ALA A 15 40.65 -18.89 -11.31
CA ALA A 15 39.61 -19.83 -10.87
C ALA A 15 39.20 -19.74 -9.38
N ARG A 16 39.74 -18.81 -8.57
CA ARG A 16 39.46 -18.76 -7.12
C ARG A 16 38.71 -17.51 -6.63
N GLN A 17 38.44 -16.52 -7.48
CA GLN A 17 37.74 -15.29 -7.06
C GLN A 17 36.24 -15.24 -7.40
N LEU A 18 35.73 -16.24 -8.11
CA LEU A 18 34.30 -16.36 -8.46
C LEU A 18 33.44 -17.10 -7.42
N GLY A 19 34.06 -17.64 -6.36
CA GLY A 19 33.34 -18.40 -5.32
C GLY A 19 32.69 -17.55 -4.22
N LEU A 20 33.15 -16.31 -4.01
CA LEU A 20 32.70 -15.48 -2.87
C LEU A 20 31.60 -14.46 -3.24
N LEU A 21 31.43 -14.12 -4.53
CA LEU A 21 30.40 -13.18 -4.99
C LEU A 21 29.02 -13.84 -5.19
N ALA A 22 28.95 -15.17 -5.18
CA ALA A 22 27.69 -15.91 -5.30
C ALA A 22 26.89 -16.00 -3.97
N VAL A 23 27.46 -15.56 -2.85
CA VAL A 23 26.82 -15.69 -1.51
C VAL A 23 26.13 -14.40 -1.06
N ILE A 24 26.42 -13.25 -1.67
CA ILE A 24 25.87 -11.95 -1.24
C ILE A 24 24.57 -11.58 -1.98
N CYS A 25 24.22 -12.29 -3.06
CA CYS A 25 22.99 -12.06 -3.84
C CYS A 25 21.81 -12.95 -3.40
N LEU A 26 21.75 -13.31 -2.11
CA LEU A 26 20.66 -14.10 -1.50
C LEU A 26 20.03 -13.43 -0.27
N CYS A 27 20.44 -12.20 0.04
CA CYS A 27 19.63 -11.28 0.85
C CYS A 27 18.63 -10.56 -0.05
N GLY A 28 17.90 -11.33 -0.86
CA GLY A 28 16.69 -10.87 -1.50
C GLY A 28 15.79 -10.32 -0.40
N LEU A 29 15.68 -9.00 -0.36
CA LEU A 29 14.61 -8.31 0.36
C LEU A 29 13.35 -9.10 0.00
N PRO A 30 12.67 -9.74 0.97
CA PRO A 30 11.33 -10.18 0.71
C PRO A 30 10.60 -8.89 0.36
N ALA A 31 10.32 -8.69 -0.94
CA ALA A 31 9.24 -7.84 -1.37
C ALA A 31 8.06 -8.43 -0.63
N SER A 32 7.81 -7.85 0.55
CA SER A 32 6.74 -8.23 1.41
C SER A 32 5.52 -8.03 0.53
N ALA A 33 4.99 -9.13 0.02
CA ALA A 33 3.57 -9.33 -0.10
C ALA A 33 3.02 -9.03 1.30
N GLN A 34 2.95 -7.75 1.65
CA GLN A 34 1.97 -7.28 2.59
C GLN A 34 0.70 -7.57 1.84
N ASP A 35 0.14 -8.73 2.16
CA ASP A 35 -1.17 -9.15 1.70
C ASP A 35 -2.03 -7.90 1.59
N ASP A 36 -2.59 -7.68 0.40
CA ASP A 36 -3.58 -6.64 0.13
C ASP A 36 -4.87 -6.95 0.90
N ASP A 37 -4.75 -7.07 2.23
CA ASP A 37 -5.82 -7.23 3.22
C ASP A 37 -6.87 -6.13 3.01
N PHE A 38 -6.49 -5.01 2.38
CA PHE A 38 -7.39 -3.92 2.07
C PHE A 38 -8.38 -4.23 0.94
N GLU A 39 -8.06 -5.13 0.01
CA GLU A 39 -9.01 -5.57 -1.02
C GLU A 39 -10.28 -6.17 -0.42
N PHE A 40 -10.14 -6.87 0.71
CA PHE A 40 -11.26 -7.44 1.44
C PHE A 40 -12.21 -6.39 2.02
N PHE A 41 -11.76 -5.14 2.19
CA PHE A 41 -12.53 -4.06 2.79
C PHE A 41 -13.13 -3.09 1.76
N ARG A 42 -12.94 -3.27 0.44
CA ARG A 42 -13.39 -2.28 -0.57
C ARG A 42 -14.89 -1.98 -0.50
N CYS A 43 -15.73 -3.01 -0.35
CA CYS A 43 -17.18 -2.84 -0.19
C CYS A 43 -17.54 -2.05 1.08
N ASP A 44 -16.94 -2.42 2.22
CA ASP A 44 -17.18 -1.75 3.49
C ASP A 44 -16.67 -0.30 3.46
N ALA A 45 -15.48 -0.08 2.88
CA ALA A 45 -14.89 1.23 2.66
C ALA A 45 -15.75 2.12 1.76
N CYS A 46 -16.35 1.56 0.71
CA CYS A 46 -17.31 2.27 -0.14
C CYS A 46 -18.51 2.75 0.66
N SER A 47 -19.14 1.85 1.44
CA SER A 47 -20.29 2.20 2.28
C SER A 47 -19.96 3.26 3.32
N ALA A 48 -18.80 3.15 3.99
CA ALA A 48 -18.31 4.12 4.97
C ALA A 48 -18.10 5.51 4.34
N SER A 49 -17.47 5.56 3.16
CA SER A 49 -17.14 6.80 2.48
C SER A 49 -18.41 7.55 2.07
N PHE A 50 -19.34 6.87 1.41
CA PHE A 50 -20.61 7.50 1.02
C PHE A 50 -21.50 7.88 2.19
N PHE A 51 -21.45 7.14 3.29
CA PHE A 51 -22.17 7.52 4.49
C PHE A 51 -21.68 8.87 5.03
N LYS A 52 -20.36 9.08 5.11
CA LYS A 52 -19.78 10.36 5.54
C LYS A 52 -20.07 11.47 4.55
N ILE A 53 -19.88 11.23 3.25
CA ILE A 53 -20.19 12.21 2.18
C ILE A 53 -21.66 12.64 2.26
N ASN A 54 -22.60 11.69 2.28
CA ASN A 54 -24.03 11.98 2.38
C ASN A 54 -24.36 12.76 3.63
N ARG A 55 -23.80 12.37 4.78
CA ARG A 55 -24.02 13.07 6.04
C ARG A 55 -23.54 14.52 5.96
N THR A 56 -22.34 14.77 5.45
CA THR A 56 -21.80 16.13 5.31
C THR A 56 -22.59 16.97 4.32
N LEU A 57 -23.00 16.39 3.18
CA LEU A 57 -23.86 17.07 2.21
C LEU A 57 -25.23 17.42 2.81
N VAL A 58 -25.85 16.52 3.56
CA VAL A 58 -27.12 16.79 4.25
C VAL A 58 -26.95 17.84 5.34
N GLU A 59 -25.87 17.80 6.11
CA GLU A 59 -25.60 18.79 7.16
C GLU A 59 -25.35 20.20 6.57
N ARG A 60 -24.66 20.30 5.42
CA ARG A 60 -24.36 21.58 4.76
C ARG A 60 -25.51 22.11 3.91
N PHE A 61 -26.20 21.24 3.19
CA PHE A 61 -27.18 21.63 2.16
C PHE A 61 -28.60 21.16 2.41
N GLY A 62 -28.86 20.30 3.40
CA GLY A 62 -30.21 19.80 3.66
C GLY A 62 -31.24 20.90 3.97
N GLN A 63 -30.77 22.09 4.39
CA GLN A 63 -31.61 23.28 4.59
C GLN A 63 -31.77 24.15 3.34
N ARG A 64 -30.84 24.05 2.37
CA ARG A 64 -30.86 24.84 1.13
C ARG A 64 -31.68 24.11 0.08
N LYS A 65 -32.73 24.76 -0.43
CA LYS A 65 -33.52 24.24 -1.57
C LYS A 65 -32.85 24.50 -2.93
N SER A 66 -31.77 25.26 -2.95
CA SER A 66 -31.04 25.63 -4.16
C SER A 66 -30.10 24.51 -4.60
N SER A 67 -29.91 24.38 -5.91
CA SER A 67 -28.87 23.53 -6.50
C SER A 67 -27.50 23.90 -5.93
N ILE A 68 -26.69 22.88 -5.62
CA ILE A 68 -25.34 23.03 -5.08
C ILE A 68 -24.41 23.41 -6.25
N PRO A 69 -23.62 24.48 -6.15
CA PRO A 69 -22.64 24.81 -7.17
C PRO A 69 -21.54 23.75 -7.25
N GLU A 70 -21.02 23.52 -8.45
CA GLU A 70 -20.05 22.44 -8.73
C GLU A 70 -18.81 22.50 -7.84
N PHE A 71 -18.19 23.68 -7.74
CA PHE A 71 -16.96 23.86 -6.98
C PHE A 71 -17.15 23.54 -5.49
N GLU A 72 -18.28 23.93 -4.89
CA GLU A 72 -18.56 23.68 -3.47
C GLU A 72 -18.80 22.18 -3.22
N PHE A 73 -19.37 21.48 -4.20
CA PHE A 73 -19.54 20.02 -4.11
C PHE A 73 -18.19 19.29 -4.13
N ILE A 74 -17.28 19.68 -5.04
CA ILE A 74 -15.93 19.10 -5.16
C ILE A 74 -15.13 19.35 -3.89
N GLU A 75 -15.10 20.59 -3.39
CA GLU A 75 -14.40 20.95 -2.15
C GLU A 75 -14.87 20.11 -0.95
N ILE A 76 -16.17 19.83 -0.86
CA ILE A 76 -16.72 18.99 0.21
C ILE A 76 -16.31 17.53 0.06
N LEU A 77 -16.27 16.99 -1.16
CA LEU A 77 -15.80 15.62 -1.39
C LEU A 77 -14.33 15.48 -0.97
N GLU A 78 -13.47 16.41 -1.41
CA GLU A 78 -12.05 16.42 -1.06
C GLU A 78 -11.83 16.57 0.44
N ASP A 79 -12.54 17.49 1.10
CA ASP A 79 -12.47 17.70 2.55
C ASP A 79 -12.91 16.46 3.32
N VAL A 80 -14.05 15.87 2.96
CA VAL A 80 -14.55 14.63 3.59
C VAL A 80 -13.52 13.51 3.44
N CYS A 81 -12.98 13.30 2.23
CA CYS A 81 -11.97 12.27 2.01
C CYS A 81 -10.67 12.55 2.77
N ALA A 82 -10.33 13.81 3.07
CA ALA A 82 -9.11 14.18 3.79
C ALA A 82 -9.24 14.13 5.31
N THR A 83 -10.38 14.53 5.87
CA THR A 83 -10.51 14.86 7.31
C THR A 83 -11.47 13.97 8.09
N MET A 84 -12.46 13.35 7.44
CA MET A 84 -13.57 12.68 8.15
C MET A 84 -13.28 11.26 8.62
N PHE A 85 -12.19 10.65 8.17
CA PHE A 85 -11.81 9.30 8.60
C PHE A 85 -10.88 9.37 9.81
N THR A 86 -11.45 9.17 10.99
CA THR A 86 -10.68 9.16 12.24
C THR A 86 -10.41 7.73 12.72
N LYS A 87 -9.23 7.52 13.33
CA LYS A 87 -8.81 6.22 13.91
C LYS A 87 -9.73 5.69 15.02
N HIS A 88 -10.58 6.55 15.57
CA HIS A 88 -11.49 6.20 16.66
C HIS A 88 -12.85 5.70 16.17
N GLU A 89 -13.29 6.15 14.99
CA GLU A 89 -14.59 5.77 14.42
C GLU A 89 -14.50 4.50 13.57
N TYR A 90 -13.36 4.29 12.92
CA TYR A 90 -13.14 3.16 12.03
C TYR A 90 -12.08 2.23 12.58
N GLY A 91 -12.34 0.93 12.51
CA GLY A 91 -11.38 -0.08 12.89
C GLY A 91 -11.66 -1.42 12.25
N VAL A 92 -10.86 -2.42 12.61
CA VAL A 92 -11.02 -3.78 12.11
C VAL A 92 -11.33 -4.74 13.25
N LYS A 93 -12.36 -5.56 13.06
CA LYS A 93 -12.82 -6.59 13.98
C LYS A 93 -12.50 -7.96 13.39
N GLN A 94 -11.93 -8.85 14.18
CA GLN A 94 -11.69 -10.22 13.74
C GLN A 94 -12.83 -11.12 14.22
N HIS A 95 -13.47 -11.82 13.29
CA HIS A 95 -14.51 -12.81 13.56
C HIS A 95 -14.26 -14.07 12.73
N GLU A 96 -14.24 -15.24 13.37
CA GLU A 96 -13.98 -16.54 12.72
C GLU A 96 -12.67 -16.60 11.91
N GLY A 97 -11.66 -15.83 12.33
CA GLY A 97 -10.38 -15.74 11.64
C GLY A 97 -10.38 -14.82 10.41
N LYS A 98 -11.51 -14.18 10.08
CA LYS A 98 -11.63 -13.16 9.06
C LYS A 98 -11.63 -11.77 9.70
N LYS A 99 -11.06 -10.80 9.00
CA LYS A 99 -11.05 -9.39 9.39
C LYS A 99 -12.22 -8.70 8.71
N TYR A 100 -12.90 -7.80 9.43
CA TYR A 100 -14.02 -7.00 8.93
C TYR A 100 -13.81 -5.55 9.33
N LEU A 101 -14.08 -4.61 8.44
CA LEU A 101 -14.09 -3.20 8.79
C LEU A 101 -15.37 -2.90 9.58
N PHE A 102 -15.27 -2.12 10.65
CA PHE A 102 -16.43 -1.61 11.40
C PHE A 102 -16.34 -0.10 11.50
N GLY A 103 -17.49 0.56 11.56
CA GLY A 103 -17.61 2.00 11.74
C GLY A 103 -18.93 2.56 11.22
N PRO A 104 -19.16 3.87 11.36
CA PRO A 104 -20.37 4.52 10.88
C PRO A 104 -20.56 4.31 9.38
N GLY A 105 -21.74 3.81 8.99
CA GLY A 105 -22.11 3.58 7.60
C GLY A 105 -21.68 2.23 7.02
N VAL A 106 -20.90 1.44 7.76
CA VAL A 106 -20.57 0.06 7.37
C VAL A 106 -21.70 -0.87 7.80
N THR A 107 -22.10 -1.78 6.91
CA THR A 107 -23.08 -2.82 7.27
C THR A 107 -22.44 -3.79 8.25
N ASP A 108 -22.98 -3.90 9.47
CA ASP A 108 -22.46 -4.84 10.47
C ASP A 108 -22.73 -6.29 10.03
N HIS A 109 -21.72 -6.94 9.47
CA HIS A 109 -21.80 -8.34 9.06
C HIS A 109 -21.65 -9.33 10.22
N ILE A 110 -21.30 -8.86 11.43
CA ILE A 110 -21.04 -9.71 12.60
C ILE A 110 -22.04 -9.41 13.73
N PRO A 111 -22.87 -10.38 14.15
CA PRO A 111 -23.83 -10.19 15.22
C PRO A 111 -23.12 -10.11 16.59
N ASP A 112 -22.87 -8.90 17.11
CA ASP A 112 -22.36 -8.49 18.46
C ASP A 112 -21.18 -9.26 19.10
N LYS A 113 -20.75 -10.37 18.51
CA LYS A 113 -19.82 -11.35 19.06
C LYS A 113 -18.51 -11.17 18.34
N GLY A 114 -17.67 -10.27 18.82
CA GLY A 114 -16.27 -10.27 18.42
C GLY A 114 -15.48 -9.23 19.19
N PHE A 115 -14.19 -9.50 19.31
CA PHE A 115 -13.25 -8.55 19.88
C PHE A 115 -12.86 -7.55 18.80
N GLY A 116 -13.39 -6.33 18.89
CA GLY A 116 -12.94 -5.22 18.06
C GLY A 116 -11.60 -4.72 18.60
N GLN A 117 -10.55 -4.79 17.80
CA GLN A 117 -9.29 -4.14 18.15
C GLN A 117 -9.34 -2.73 17.55
N MET A 118 -9.83 -1.78 18.35
CA MET A 118 -9.84 -0.37 17.93
C MET A 118 -8.39 0.15 17.83
N GLY A 119 -8.06 0.86 16.75
CA GLY A 119 -6.90 1.77 16.71
C GLY A 119 -5.51 1.18 16.42
N MET A 120 -5.38 -0.06 15.94
CA MET A 120 -4.06 -0.68 15.69
C MET A 120 -3.54 -0.60 14.24
N GLY A 121 -4.07 0.28 13.39
CA GLY A 121 -3.59 0.43 12.01
C GLY A 121 -3.86 1.79 11.37
N ASP A 122 -3.20 2.05 10.24
CA ASP A 122 -3.38 3.24 9.40
C ASP A 122 -4.60 3.09 8.45
N TYR A 123 -5.72 2.58 8.98
CA TYR A 123 -6.95 2.37 8.20
C TYR A 123 -7.63 3.69 7.83
N ASP A 124 -7.47 4.72 8.65
CA ASP A 124 -7.86 6.10 8.35
C ASP A 124 -7.24 6.58 7.03
N LYS A 125 -5.92 6.41 6.88
CA LYS A 125 -5.20 6.79 5.66
C LYS A 125 -5.61 5.96 4.47
N ARG A 126 -5.84 4.65 4.66
CA ARG A 126 -6.28 3.75 3.57
C ARG A 126 -7.72 4.07 3.12
N LEU A 127 -8.62 4.38 4.05
CA LEU A 127 -9.98 4.82 3.74
C LEU A 127 -9.99 6.17 3.03
N ALA A 128 -9.19 7.13 3.50
CA ALA A 128 -9.00 8.42 2.85
C ALA A 128 -8.50 8.27 1.40
N ALA A 129 -7.47 7.44 1.19
CA ALA A 129 -6.94 7.14 -0.14
C ALA A 129 -7.98 6.46 -1.03
N TYR A 130 -8.72 5.48 -0.50
CA TYR A 130 -9.79 4.80 -1.21
C TYR A 130 -10.93 5.76 -1.60
N CYS A 131 -11.32 6.66 -0.70
CA CYS A 131 -12.34 7.68 -0.94
C CYS A 131 -11.99 8.57 -2.14
N ARG A 132 -10.73 9.04 -2.21
CA ARG A 132 -10.22 9.84 -3.34
C ARG A 132 -10.23 9.05 -4.65
N MET A 133 -9.60 7.89 -4.65
CA MET A 133 -9.56 7.00 -5.81
C MET A 133 -10.96 6.67 -6.32
N PHE A 134 -11.90 6.35 -5.42
CA PHE A 134 -13.28 6.05 -5.82
C PHE A 134 -14.02 7.27 -6.38
N THR A 135 -13.78 8.45 -5.82
CA THR A 135 -14.36 9.71 -6.32
C THR A 135 -13.85 10.02 -7.72
N GLU A 136 -12.55 9.85 -7.95
CA GLU A 136 -11.90 9.98 -9.25
C GLU A 136 -12.44 8.95 -10.26
N ASP A 137 -12.61 7.68 -9.84
CA ASP A 137 -13.09 6.58 -10.70
C ASP A 137 -14.54 6.79 -11.17
N VAL A 138 -15.42 7.29 -10.29
CA VAL A 138 -16.83 7.53 -10.64
C VAL A 138 -17.03 8.85 -11.38
N GLY A 139 -16.19 9.84 -11.09
CA GLY A 139 -16.31 11.21 -11.57
C GLY A 139 -17.20 12.06 -10.64
N GLU A 140 -16.73 13.26 -10.36
CA GLU A 140 -17.37 14.22 -9.44
C GLU A 140 -18.70 14.73 -10.01
N GLU A 141 -18.76 14.95 -11.32
CA GLU A 141 -19.96 15.42 -12.01
C GLU A 141 -21.07 14.38 -11.94
N LYS A 142 -20.73 13.10 -12.08
CA LYS A 142 -21.66 11.99 -11.99
C LYS A 142 -22.18 11.81 -10.57
N LEU A 143 -21.31 11.97 -9.56
CA LEU A 143 -21.72 11.95 -8.16
C LEU A 143 -22.69 13.08 -7.84
N ARG A 144 -22.49 14.27 -8.42
CA ARG A 144 -23.41 15.40 -8.28
C ARG A 144 -24.76 15.11 -8.93
N GLU A 145 -24.79 14.53 -10.12
CA GLU A 145 -26.05 14.13 -10.79
C GLU A 145 -26.83 13.10 -9.96
N LEU A 146 -26.12 12.15 -9.36
CA LEU A 146 -26.72 11.14 -8.48
C LEU A 146 -27.19 11.71 -7.14
N PHE A 147 -26.74 12.90 -6.75
CA PHE A 147 -27.24 13.61 -5.57
C PHE A 147 -28.60 14.27 -5.86
N THR A 148 -29.61 13.44 -6.17
CA THR A 148 -30.98 13.90 -6.37
C THR A 148 -31.79 13.65 -5.09
N GLY A 149 -32.22 14.72 -4.40
CA GLY A 149 -33.12 14.58 -3.24
C GLY A 149 -32.43 14.31 -1.90
N ASN A 150 -31.27 14.92 -1.66
CA ASN A 150 -30.53 14.92 -0.39
C ASN A 150 -29.78 13.62 -0.03
N GLN A 151 -29.72 12.61 -0.90
CA GLN A 151 -28.93 11.43 -0.64
C GLN A 151 -28.41 10.79 -1.93
N ILE A 152 -27.14 10.38 -1.92
CA ILE A 152 -26.55 9.53 -2.96
C ILE A 152 -26.94 8.08 -2.67
N ASP A 153 -27.41 7.35 -3.69
CA ASP A 153 -27.64 5.91 -3.61
C ASP A 153 -26.32 5.14 -3.54
N HIS A 154 -25.78 5.08 -2.33
CA HIS A 154 -24.57 4.35 -2.00
C HIS A 154 -24.71 2.84 -2.23
N VAL A 155 -25.92 2.27 -2.14
CA VAL A 155 -26.13 0.83 -2.37
C VAL A 155 -25.93 0.51 -3.84
N GLY A 156 -26.47 1.35 -4.73
CA GLY A 156 -26.27 1.23 -6.18
C GLY A 156 -24.80 1.34 -6.58
N LEU A 157 -24.09 2.36 -6.07
CA LEU A 157 -22.69 2.61 -6.39
C LEU A 157 -21.75 1.55 -5.83
N CYS A 158 -21.93 1.16 -4.57
CA CYS A 158 -21.06 0.16 -3.93
C CYS A 158 -21.34 -1.26 -4.42
N ARG A 159 -22.45 -1.52 -5.13
CA ARG A 159 -22.81 -2.87 -5.60
C ARG A 159 -21.76 -3.47 -6.54
N THR A 160 -21.08 -2.65 -7.35
CA THR A 160 -20.01 -3.12 -8.25
C THR A 160 -18.81 -3.59 -7.43
N GLU A 161 -18.39 -2.80 -6.45
CA GLU A 161 -17.30 -3.14 -5.53
C GLU A 161 -17.62 -4.35 -4.66
N CYS A 162 -18.84 -4.43 -4.13
CA CYS A 162 -19.29 -5.54 -3.29
C CYS A 162 -19.45 -6.86 -4.05
N LYS A 163 -19.63 -6.83 -5.37
CA LYS A 163 -19.66 -8.04 -6.21
C LYS A 163 -18.28 -8.53 -6.60
N SER A 164 -17.25 -7.68 -6.51
CA SER A 164 -15.89 -8.10 -6.80
C SER A 164 -15.51 -9.24 -5.85
N SER A 165 -14.92 -10.30 -6.38
CA SER A 165 -14.52 -11.49 -5.58
C SER A 165 -13.46 -11.15 -4.52
N ALA A 166 -12.86 -9.97 -4.63
CA ALA A 166 -11.96 -9.36 -3.67
C ALA A 166 -12.67 -8.93 -2.38
N SER A 167 -13.94 -8.52 -2.45
CA SER A 167 -14.69 -8.04 -1.30
C SER A 167 -15.03 -9.19 -0.34
N GLY A 168 -14.36 -9.25 0.80
CA GLY A 168 -14.46 -10.33 1.80
C GLY A 168 -15.81 -10.49 2.47
N THR A 169 -16.77 -9.61 2.14
CA THR A 169 -18.17 -9.65 2.59
C THR A 169 -18.98 -10.77 1.93
N GLY A 170 -18.54 -11.29 0.78
CA GLY A 170 -19.05 -12.57 0.30
C GLY A 170 -18.66 -13.64 1.30
N ALA A 171 -19.65 -14.22 2.00
CA ALA A 171 -19.44 -15.39 2.83
C ALA A 171 -18.71 -16.44 1.98
N GLN A 172 -17.38 -16.50 2.07
CA GLN A 172 -16.62 -17.51 1.35
C GLN A 172 -17.25 -18.82 1.78
N THR A 173 -17.95 -19.47 0.84
CA THR A 173 -18.51 -20.78 1.03
C THR A 173 -17.34 -21.59 1.52
N SER A 174 -17.35 -21.90 2.82
CA SER A 174 -16.20 -22.52 3.46
C SER A 174 -15.85 -23.71 2.60
N ARG A 175 -14.74 -23.62 1.85
CA ARG A 175 -14.28 -24.77 1.08
C ARG A 175 -14.19 -25.86 2.13
N PRO A 176 -14.95 -26.96 2.01
CA PRO A 176 -15.10 -27.92 3.09
C PRO A 176 -13.70 -28.29 3.54
N LYS A 177 -13.34 -27.91 4.77
CA LYS A 177 -12.01 -28.17 5.32
C LYS A 177 -11.81 -29.67 5.17
N LYS A 178 -10.85 -30.07 4.32
CA LYS A 178 -10.44 -31.47 4.18
C LYS A 178 -10.29 -32.02 5.60
N PRO A 179 -10.98 -33.12 5.95
CA PRO A 179 -10.98 -33.65 7.32
C PRO A 179 -9.53 -33.74 7.81
N LYS A 180 -9.17 -32.94 8.81
CA LYS A 180 -7.86 -33.06 9.45
C LYS A 180 -7.84 -34.43 10.10
N ALA A 181 -6.90 -35.28 9.68
CA ALA A 181 -6.67 -36.56 10.31
C ALA A 181 -6.56 -36.37 11.84
N PRO A 182 -7.15 -37.27 12.64
CA PRO A 182 -7.18 -37.16 14.10
C PRO A 182 -5.76 -36.97 14.64
N LYS A 183 -5.54 -35.84 15.33
CA LYS A 183 -4.27 -35.57 16.02
C LYS A 183 -4.13 -36.57 17.18
N PRO A 184 -2.95 -37.21 17.35
CA PRO A 184 -2.69 -38.06 18.51
C PRO A 184 -2.83 -37.25 19.81
N PRO A 185 -3.26 -37.89 20.91
CA PRO A 185 -3.52 -37.23 22.18
C PRO A 185 -2.26 -36.53 22.71
N PRO A 186 -2.39 -35.29 23.22
CA PRO A 186 -1.25 -34.58 23.79
C PRO A 186 -0.75 -35.28 25.07
N PRO A 187 0.57 -35.28 25.32
CA PRO A 187 1.12 -35.78 26.57
C PRO A 187 0.64 -34.96 27.78
N PRO A 188 0.51 -35.59 28.97
CA PRO A 188 -0.03 -34.94 30.16
C PRO A 188 0.83 -33.76 30.62
N ALA A 189 0.18 -32.61 30.83
CA ALA A 189 0.83 -31.38 31.25
C ALA A 189 1.39 -31.47 32.68
N PRO A 190 2.60 -30.96 32.96
CA PRO A 190 3.14 -30.84 34.30
C PRO A 190 2.40 -29.74 35.10
N LYS A 191 2.02 -30.07 36.34
CA LYS A 191 1.32 -29.20 37.29
C LYS A 191 2.23 -28.04 37.72
N ALA A 192 1.96 -26.83 37.23
CA ALA A 192 2.65 -25.61 37.67
C ALA A 192 1.93 -25.01 38.90
N LYS A 193 2.72 -24.78 39.96
CA LYS A 193 2.30 -24.19 41.23
C LYS A 193 2.02 -22.69 41.08
N ASN A 194 0.91 -22.26 41.68
CA ASN A 194 0.53 -20.86 41.89
C ASN A 194 1.62 -20.05 42.62
N LYS A 195 1.82 -18.80 42.20
CA LYS A 195 2.40 -17.73 43.04
C LYS A 195 1.63 -16.41 42.87
N PRO A 196 1.63 -15.55 43.91
CA PRO A 196 0.68 -14.46 44.05
C PRO A 196 1.10 -13.14 43.39
N LYS A 197 0.06 -12.43 42.97
CA LYS A 197 -0.16 -11.00 42.69
C LYS A 197 0.72 -10.03 43.49
N GLU A 198 1.45 -9.15 42.78
CA GLU A 198 1.96 -7.90 43.34
C GLU A 198 1.72 -6.74 42.34
N SER A 199 0.87 -5.80 42.77
CA SER A 199 0.66 -4.50 42.14
C SER A 199 1.79 -3.56 42.53
N LYS A 200 2.34 -2.81 41.58
CA LYS A 200 2.87 -1.47 41.90
C LYS A 200 2.87 -0.54 40.71
N ALA A 201 2.25 0.61 40.95
CA ALA A 201 2.19 1.79 40.11
C ALA A 201 3.57 2.44 39.93
N GLN A 202 3.76 3.14 38.80
CA GLN A 202 4.60 4.35 38.63
C GLN A 202 4.60 4.81 37.15
N PRO A 203 5.15 5.99 36.77
CA PRO A 203 4.55 7.33 36.90
C PRO A 203 4.42 8.03 35.52
N GLN A 204 3.65 9.12 35.47
CA GLN A 204 3.52 9.98 34.30
C GLN A 204 4.84 10.70 33.98
N VAL A 205 5.32 10.56 32.74
CA VAL A 205 6.47 11.29 32.18
C VAL A 205 5.96 12.54 31.46
N GLN A 206 6.37 13.72 31.93
CA GLN A 206 6.17 14.99 31.25
C GLN A 206 7.08 15.08 30.02
N GLN A 207 6.51 15.39 28.85
CA GLN A 207 7.27 15.70 27.64
C GLN A 207 7.65 17.19 27.62
N PRO A 208 8.90 17.55 27.28
CA PRO A 208 9.28 18.93 26.97
C PRO A 208 8.82 19.34 25.55
N PRO A 209 8.62 20.66 25.30
CA PRO A 209 8.08 21.17 24.05
C PRO A 209 9.05 21.04 22.86
N LEU A 210 8.48 20.70 21.70
CA LEU A 210 9.13 20.63 20.39
C LEU A 210 9.79 21.97 20.01
N ARG A 211 11.08 21.92 19.64
CA ARG A 211 11.74 22.96 18.85
C ARG A 211 11.54 22.69 17.36
N ALA A 212 11.14 23.71 16.62
CA ALA A 212 11.08 23.69 15.16
C ALA A 212 12.50 23.66 14.55
N PRO A 213 12.80 22.80 13.57
CA PRO A 213 14.02 22.88 12.78
C PRO A 213 13.90 24.00 11.73
N ALA A 214 14.93 24.85 11.69
CA ALA A 214 15.09 25.90 10.70
C ALA A 214 15.41 25.30 9.32
N THR A 215 14.78 25.85 8.28
CA THR A 215 15.04 25.56 6.87
C THR A 215 16.38 26.18 6.43
N PRO A 216 17.27 25.43 5.74
CA PRO A 216 18.41 26.01 5.05
C PRO A 216 18.01 26.60 3.68
N PRO A 217 18.75 27.62 3.19
CA PRO A 217 18.49 28.27 1.91
C PRO A 217 18.87 27.38 0.73
N VAL A 218 17.99 27.34 -0.27
CA VAL A 218 18.19 26.67 -1.56
C VAL A 218 19.20 27.48 -2.37
N ALA A 219 20.37 26.89 -2.64
CA ALA A 219 21.35 27.44 -3.56
C ALA A 219 20.96 27.05 -5.00
N GLU A 220 20.67 28.06 -5.81
CA GLU A 220 20.36 27.98 -7.23
C GLU A 220 21.67 27.74 -8.02
N ALA A 221 21.93 26.47 -8.35
CA ALA A 221 23.05 26.08 -9.21
C ALA A 221 22.55 25.93 -10.65
N ALA A 222 22.90 26.90 -11.49
CA ALA A 222 22.73 26.85 -12.93
C ALA A 222 23.60 25.73 -13.52
N ALA A 223 22.96 24.64 -13.98
CA ALA A 223 23.63 23.54 -14.66
C ALA A 223 23.54 23.72 -16.18
N ALA A 224 24.71 23.78 -16.82
CA ALA A 224 24.87 23.73 -18.26
C ALA A 224 24.40 22.39 -18.82
N THR A 225 23.57 22.45 -19.86
CA THR A 225 23.02 21.31 -20.61
C THR A 225 24.11 20.65 -21.47
N PRO A 226 24.42 19.36 -21.29
CA PRO A 226 25.29 18.63 -22.21
C PRO A 226 24.55 18.26 -23.51
N PRO A 227 25.18 18.34 -24.70
CA PRO A 227 24.57 18.18 -26.02
C PRO A 227 24.25 16.72 -26.43
N VAL A 228 23.97 15.82 -25.47
CA VAL A 228 23.70 14.39 -25.74
C VAL A 228 22.20 14.05 -25.70
N ALA A 229 21.34 15.03 -25.38
CA ALA A 229 19.92 14.79 -25.13
C ALA A 229 19.07 14.55 -26.40
N GLU A 230 19.41 15.14 -27.55
CA GLU A 230 18.56 15.03 -28.75
C GLU A 230 18.56 13.62 -29.36
N ALA A 231 19.69 12.92 -29.38
CA ALA A 231 19.76 11.57 -29.95
C ALA A 231 19.00 10.52 -29.11
N ALA A 232 18.81 10.75 -27.81
CA ALA A 232 18.07 9.85 -26.94
C ALA A 232 16.55 10.00 -27.08
N ALA A 233 16.06 11.20 -27.43
CA ALA A 233 14.64 11.47 -27.61
C ALA A 233 14.06 10.70 -28.81
N ASP A 234 14.76 10.68 -29.94
CA ASP A 234 14.33 9.97 -31.16
C ASP A 234 14.24 8.45 -30.99
N MET A 235 15.13 7.86 -30.18
CA MET A 235 15.03 6.43 -29.88
C MET A 235 13.87 6.10 -28.94
N LEU A 236 13.53 7.02 -28.02
CA LEU A 236 12.44 6.81 -27.08
C LEU A 236 11.08 6.82 -27.78
N GLU A 237 10.82 7.79 -28.66
CA GLU A 237 9.57 7.84 -29.43
C GLU A 237 9.37 6.60 -30.30
N LYS A 238 10.44 6.17 -31.00
CA LYS A 238 10.40 4.92 -31.78
C LYS A 238 10.06 3.74 -30.87
N THR A 239 10.67 3.63 -29.70
CA THR A 239 10.41 2.52 -28.77
C THR A 239 8.98 2.52 -28.24
N ILE A 240 8.42 3.69 -27.89
CA ILE A 240 7.03 3.83 -27.43
C ILE A 240 6.05 3.38 -28.51
N SER A 241 6.33 3.67 -29.79
CA SER A 241 5.46 3.25 -30.91
C SER A 241 5.36 1.72 -31.10
N TYR A 242 6.31 0.94 -30.56
CA TYR A 242 6.29 -0.53 -30.61
C TYR A 242 5.57 -1.18 -29.42
N LEU A 243 5.34 -0.46 -28.32
CA LEU A 243 4.67 -0.99 -27.12
C LEU A 243 3.31 -1.65 -27.39
N PRO A 244 2.38 -1.07 -28.18
CA PRO A 244 1.09 -1.70 -28.42
C PRO A 244 1.15 -2.98 -29.27
N LYS A 245 2.31 -3.28 -29.89
CA LYS A 245 2.51 -4.52 -30.68
C LYS A 245 3.07 -5.68 -29.84
N LEU A 246 3.41 -5.43 -28.57
CA LEU A 246 3.96 -6.45 -27.68
C LEU A 246 2.84 -7.25 -27.01
N THR A 247 3.08 -8.55 -26.84
CA THR A 247 2.23 -9.42 -26.02
C THR A 247 2.42 -9.12 -24.54
N SER A 248 1.43 -9.45 -23.70
CA SER A 248 1.50 -9.25 -22.25
C SER A 248 2.74 -9.89 -21.61
N ARG A 249 3.17 -11.06 -22.13
CA ARG A 249 4.37 -11.77 -21.65
C ARG A 249 5.67 -11.02 -21.98
N GLN A 250 5.72 -10.37 -23.13
CA GLN A 250 6.88 -9.56 -23.53
C GLN A 250 6.94 -8.26 -22.73
N LEU A 251 5.80 -7.63 -22.46
CA LEU A 251 5.72 -6.45 -21.58
C LEU A 251 6.17 -6.78 -20.15
N GLN A 252 5.74 -7.92 -19.60
CA GLN A 252 6.19 -8.37 -18.29
C GLN A 252 7.71 -8.58 -18.25
N TRP A 253 8.26 -9.28 -19.24
CA TRP A 253 9.71 -9.50 -19.34
C TRP A 253 10.50 -8.20 -19.48
N LEU A 254 10.01 -7.24 -20.28
CA LEU A 254 10.61 -5.92 -20.42
C LEU A 254 10.60 -5.15 -19.10
N GLY A 255 9.48 -5.20 -18.36
CA GLY A 255 9.35 -4.59 -17.03
C GLY A 255 10.35 -5.17 -16.02
N GLU A 256 10.47 -6.50 -15.99
CA GLU A 256 11.45 -7.18 -15.12
C GLU A 256 12.89 -6.77 -15.47
N ALA A 257 13.24 -6.68 -16.75
CA ALA A 257 14.56 -6.26 -17.20
C ALA A 257 14.90 -4.81 -16.81
N VAL A 258 13.96 -3.87 -16.98
CA VAL A 258 14.16 -2.46 -16.61
C VAL A 258 14.34 -2.31 -15.10
N MET A 259 13.55 -3.03 -14.29
CA MET A 259 13.67 -2.99 -12.84
C MET A 259 14.99 -3.59 -12.36
N ALA A 260 15.49 -4.66 -12.99
CA ALA A 260 16.79 -5.23 -12.69
C ALA A 260 17.95 -4.26 -12.99
N GLU A 261 17.89 -3.57 -14.14
CA GLU A 261 18.89 -2.56 -14.52
C GLU A 261 18.89 -1.36 -13.57
N LEU A 262 17.71 -0.86 -13.18
CA LEU A 262 17.58 0.22 -12.19
C LEU A 262 18.13 -0.18 -10.82
N ALA A 263 17.85 -1.41 -10.38
CA ALA A 263 18.40 -1.94 -9.13
C ALA A 263 19.94 -2.02 -9.19
N SER A 264 20.52 -2.47 -10.30
CA SER A 264 21.98 -2.50 -10.49
C SER A 264 22.59 -1.10 -10.40
N LYS A 265 21.97 -0.11 -11.07
CA LYS A 265 22.46 1.28 -11.02
C LYS A 265 22.35 1.92 -9.65
N ALA A 266 21.32 1.58 -8.87
CA ALA A 266 21.17 2.06 -7.49
C ALA A 266 22.32 1.57 -6.59
N MET A 267 22.70 0.30 -6.71
CA MET A 267 23.83 -0.28 -5.96
C MET A 267 25.18 0.38 -6.35
N ASP A 268 25.37 0.68 -7.63
CA ASP A 268 26.58 1.38 -8.12
C ASP A 268 26.67 2.85 -7.66
N ALA A 269 25.53 3.48 -7.33
CA ALA A 269 25.49 4.84 -6.81
C ALA A 269 25.91 4.87 -5.32
N GLU A 270 25.42 3.93 -4.52
CA GLU A 270 25.80 3.81 -3.10
C GLU A 270 27.28 3.45 -2.92
N GLY A 271 27.82 2.58 -3.77
CA GLY A 271 29.24 2.20 -3.72
C GLY A 271 30.23 3.33 -4.07
N ARG A 272 29.79 4.33 -4.85
CA ARG A 272 30.64 5.48 -5.22
C ARG A 272 30.70 6.57 -4.14
N GLY A 273 29.67 6.68 -3.28
CA GLY A 273 29.67 7.65 -2.18
C GLY A 273 30.70 7.35 -1.10
N ALA A 274 31.01 6.07 -0.85
CA ALA A 274 31.89 5.65 0.25
C ALA A 274 33.40 5.83 -0.01
N ARG A 275 33.82 6.22 -1.22
CA ARG A 275 35.24 6.26 -1.61
C ARG A 275 35.88 7.65 -1.66
N THR A 276 35.12 8.69 -1.31
CA THR A 276 35.55 10.10 -1.42
C THR A 276 35.82 10.79 -0.08
N GLU A 277 35.73 10.08 1.05
CA GLU A 277 36.03 10.63 2.40
C GLU A 277 37.23 9.94 3.07
N LEU A 278 38.36 9.83 2.35
CA LEU A 278 39.65 9.40 2.90
C LEU A 278 40.78 10.32 2.43
#